data_AF-A0A089LHM7-F1
#
_entry.id   AF-A0A089LHM7-F1
#
_cell.length_a   1.000
_cell.length_b   1.000
_cell.length_c   1.000
_cell.angle_alpha   90.00
_cell.angle_beta   90.00
_cell.angle_gamma   90.00
#
_symmetry.space_group_name_H-M   'P 1'
#
loop_
_entity.id
_entity.type
_entity.pdbx_description
1 polymer ?
#
loop_
_entity_poly.entity_id
_entity_poly.type
_entity_poly.pdbx_seq_one_letter_code
_entity_poly.pdbx_strand_id
1 'polypeptide(L)'
;MFLGPAIKQIRSSKGISQSILADGIMSRSNLSRFEGGKYYPGYDKLILLLDKLEMSLEELLFLHNGYAQPEKRTLHLSLVEVANRYEFGKVRTISYECRSLYEVTRTEAYYHLYLLGQGFLIQYQREDEIRQLSELAEEIKPYLMGADIWYLYEFKLLNNFLFTLSSGDAIFFGRRAADEFDKYHDFAESRTIQQHLMQNIAKICLKEQNYEQSLFFLMKALPLADKTNLLYDKIVTLVYYEITLLCLKHKVDTDQLLSYLDILRQLEFTGSYDALQQVCRLHLPDIF
;
A
#
# COMPACT_ATOMS: atom_id res chain seq x y z
N MET A 1 3.86 -6.76 25.72
CA MET A 1 2.46 -6.65 25.27
C MET A 1 1.60 -7.59 26.11
N PHE A 2 0.51 -7.10 26.72
CA PHE A 2 -0.31 -7.87 27.65
C PHE A 2 -1.66 -8.26 27.03
N LEU A 3 -1.68 -9.38 26.31
CA LEU A 3 -2.88 -9.84 25.58
C LEU A 3 -3.94 -10.53 26.44
N GLY A 4 -3.54 -11.07 27.60
CA GLY A 4 -4.42 -11.82 28.49
C GLY A 4 -5.72 -11.12 28.88
N PRO A 5 -5.67 -9.87 29.37
CA PRO A 5 -6.87 -9.11 29.72
C PRO A 5 -7.83 -8.93 28.54
N ALA A 6 -7.31 -8.69 27.33
CA ALA A 6 -8.14 -8.59 26.11
C ALA A 6 -8.81 -9.94 25.81
N ILE A 7 -8.07 -11.04 25.84
CA ILE A 7 -8.62 -12.40 25.67
C ILE A 7 -9.72 -12.69 26.69
N LYS A 8 -9.53 -12.31 27.96
CA LYS A 8 -10.54 -12.47 29.00
C LYS A 8 -11.82 -11.71 28.67
N GLN A 9 -11.69 -10.46 28.23
CA GLN A 9 -12.81 -9.61 27.86
C GLN A 9 -13.58 -10.20 26.68
N ILE A 10 -12.88 -10.60 25.63
CA ILE A 10 -13.46 -11.23 24.42
C ILE A 10 -14.15 -12.55 24.77
N ARG A 11 -13.47 -13.44 25.50
CA ARG A 11 -14.05 -14.71 25.93
C ARG A 11 -15.34 -14.50 26.71
N SER A 12 -15.31 -13.58 27.68
CA SER A 12 -16.44 -13.33 28.57
C SER A 12 -17.61 -12.66 27.83
N SER A 13 -17.36 -11.76 26.88
CA SER A 13 -18.42 -11.16 26.06
C SER A 13 -19.10 -12.18 25.15
N LYS A 14 -18.37 -13.21 24.69
CA LYS A 14 -18.92 -14.35 23.94
C LYS A 14 -19.58 -15.41 24.82
N GLY A 15 -19.63 -15.23 26.15
CA GLY A 15 -20.22 -16.20 27.09
C GLY A 15 -19.44 -17.52 27.21
N ILE A 16 -18.19 -17.57 26.75
CA ILE A 16 -17.38 -18.78 26.74
C ILE A 16 -16.71 -18.96 28.12
N SER A 17 -16.74 -20.15 28.70
CA SER A 17 -16.05 -20.43 29.96
C SER A 17 -14.56 -20.70 29.74
N GLN A 18 -13.72 -20.49 30.77
CA GLN A 18 -12.28 -20.80 30.68
C GLN A 18 -12.03 -22.28 30.37
N SER A 19 -12.87 -23.20 30.85
CA SER A 19 -12.72 -24.62 30.54
C SER A 19 -12.95 -24.89 29.05
N ILE A 20 -14.00 -24.29 28.45
CA ILE A 20 -14.30 -24.47 27.01
C ILE A 20 -13.18 -23.91 26.15
N LEU A 21 -12.72 -22.69 26.47
CA LEU A 21 -11.66 -22.05 25.69
C LEU A 21 -10.32 -22.79 25.84
N ALA A 22 -9.97 -23.23 27.05
CA ALA A 22 -8.69 -23.91 27.30
C ALA A 22 -8.66 -25.37 26.77
N ASP A 23 -9.82 -26.01 26.60
CA ASP A 23 -9.93 -27.42 26.24
C ASP A 23 -9.11 -27.78 24.99
N GLY A 24 -8.34 -28.87 25.06
CA GLY A 24 -7.44 -29.31 23.99
C GLY A 24 -6.21 -28.42 23.73
N ILE A 25 -6.06 -27.28 24.40
CA ILE A 25 -4.98 -26.30 24.16
C ILE A 25 -4.06 -26.15 25.37
N MET A 26 -4.64 -25.98 26.56
CA MET A 26 -3.91 -25.84 27.83
C MET A 26 -4.78 -26.15 29.05
N SER A 27 -4.18 -26.17 30.24
CA SER A 27 -4.96 -26.28 31.47
C SER A 27 -5.79 -25.01 31.71
N ARG A 28 -6.99 -25.17 32.30
CA ARG A 28 -7.82 -24.04 32.75
C ARG A 28 -7.04 -23.05 33.62
N SER A 29 -6.19 -23.57 34.50
CA SER A 29 -5.34 -22.78 35.39
C SER A 29 -4.33 -21.92 34.61
N ASN A 30 -3.73 -22.45 33.54
CA ASN A 30 -2.84 -21.68 32.68
C ASN A 30 -3.61 -20.60 31.91
N LEU A 31 -4.80 -20.90 31.37
CA LEU A 31 -5.62 -19.88 30.75
C LEU A 31 -5.99 -18.77 31.75
N SER A 32 -6.39 -19.12 32.97
CA SER A 32 -6.68 -18.13 34.00
C SER A 32 -5.47 -17.27 34.36
N ARG A 33 -4.26 -17.84 34.36
CA ARG A 33 -3.02 -17.07 34.57
C ARG A 33 -2.71 -16.17 33.37
N PHE A 34 -2.94 -16.64 32.15
CA PHE A 34 -2.78 -15.84 30.94
C PHE A 34 -3.71 -14.63 30.99
N GLU A 35 -5.01 -14.88 31.20
CA GLU A 35 -6.04 -13.84 31.33
C GLU A 35 -5.74 -12.82 32.44
N GLY A 36 -5.05 -13.25 33.49
CA GLY A 36 -4.59 -12.40 34.59
C GLY A 36 -3.24 -11.71 34.36
N GLY A 37 -2.61 -11.86 33.19
CA GLY A 37 -1.30 -11.28 32.87
C GLY A 37 -0.10 -11.94 33.58
N LYS A 38 -0.28 -13.14 34.12
CA LYS A 38 0.72 -13.88 34.94
C LYS A 38 1.33 -15.08 34.21
N TYR A 39 1.03 -15.22 32.92
CA TYR A 39 1.52 -16.28 32.06
C TYR A 39 1.43 -15.80 30.61
N TYR A 40 2.43 -16.16 29.80
CA TYR A 40 2.46 -15.89 28.37
C TYR A 40 2.46 -17.25 27.66
N PRO A 41 1.37 -17.62 26.98
CA PRO A 41 1.34 -18.86 26.23
C PRO A 41 2.29 -18.79 25.02
N GLY A 42 2.70 -19.95 24.53
CA GLY A 42 3.35 -20.05 23.22
C GLY A 42 2.45 -19.51 22.12
N TYR A 43 3.06 -19.07 21.01
CA TYR A 43 2.35 -18.49 19.87
C TYR A 43 1.34 -19.49 19.25
N ASP A 44 1.74 -20.76 19.16
CA ASP A 44 0.89 -21.89 18.76
C ASP A 44 -0.43 -21.93 19.54
N LYS A 45 -0.35 -21.81 20.87
CA LYS A 45 -1.54 -21.82 21.74
C LYS A 45 -2.36 -20.55 21.60
N LEU A 46 -1.74 -19.39 21.42
CA LEU A 46 -2.46 -18.15 21.18
C LEU A 46 -3.32 -18.24 19.92
N ILE A 47 -2.77 -18.76 18.82
CA ILE A 47 -3.51 -18.96 17.57
C ILE A 47 -4.68 -19.93 17.75
N LEU A 48 -4.49 -21.05 18.45
CA LEU A 48 -5.59 -21.99 18.73
C LEU A 48 -6.69 -21.38 19.62
N LEU A 49 -6.31 -20.53 20.58
CA LEU A 49 -7.30 -19.81 21.40
C LEU A 49 -8.08 -18.80 20.57
N LEU A 50 -7.41 -18.10 19.66
CA LEU A 50 -8.01 -17.12 18.75
C LEU A 50 -8.98 -17.77 17.76
N ASP A 51 -8.63 -18.95 17.23
CA ASP A 51 -9.49 -19.77 16.38
C ASP A 51 -10.79 -20.15 17.10
N LYS A 52 -10.71 -20.67 18.34
CA LYS A 52 -11.90 -20.93 19.18
C LYS A 52 -12.71 -19.68 19.53
N LEU A 53 -12.08 -18.50 19.48
CA LEU A 53 -12.73 -17.22 19.69
C LEU A 53 -13.24 -16.61 18.39
N GLU A 54 -13.12 -17.26 17.24
CA GLU A 54 -13.49 -16.73 15.91
C GLU A 54 -12.93 -15.31 15.72
N MET A 55 -11.62 -15.17 15.92
CA MET A 55 -10.92 -13.89 15.92
C MET A 55 -9.54 -14.01 15.29
N SER A 56 -9.20 -13.07 14.41
CA SER A 56 -7.84 -12.98 13.84
C SER A 56 -6.85 -12.38 14.85
N LEU A 57 -5.56 -12.65 14.64
CA LEU A 57 -4.53 -11.99 15.44
C LEU A 57 -4.57 -10.47 15.22
N GLU A 58 -4.75 -10.04 13.98
CA GLU A 58 -4.84 -8.65 13.57
C GLU A 58 -5.95 -7.90 14.32
N GLU A 59 -7.14 -8.51 14.42
CA GLU A 59 -8.26 -7.95 15.17
C GLU A 59 -7.96 -7.87 16.67
N LEU A 60 -7.35 -8.91 17.25
CA LEU A 60 -6.94 -8.88 18.66
C LEU A 60 -5.95 -7.74 18.93
N LEU A 61 -4.96 -7.55 18.04
CA LEU A 61 -3.99 -6.46 18.17
C LEU A 61 -4.68 -5.10 18.08
N PHE A 62 -5.62 -4.94 17.17
CA PHE A 62 -6.42 -3.72 17.00
C PHE A 62 -7.23 -3.39 18.27
N LEU A 63 -7.92 -4.39 18.84
CA LEU A 63 -8.67 -4.23 20.08
C LEU A 63 -7.75 -3.92 21.27
N HIS A 64 -6.61 -4.61 21.37
CA HIS A 64 -5.63 -4.38 22.43
C HIS A 64 -5.08 -2.96 22.41
N ASN A 65 -4.88 -2.40 21.21
CA ASN A 65 -4.37 -1.05 21.02
C ASN A 65 -5.49 0.02 21.11
N GLY A 66 -6.66 -0.31 21.65
CA GLY A 66 -7.75 0.64 21.84
C GLY A 66 -8.42 1.05 20.53
N TYR A 67 -8.65 0.10 19.62
CA TYR A 67 -9.21 0.33 18.29
C TYR A 67 -8.30 1.21 17.41
N ALA A 68 -6.98 1.12 17.64
CA ALA A 68 -5.98 1.82 16.85
C ALA A 68 -5.22 0.87 15.92
N GLN A 69 -4.90 1.37 14.73
CA GLN A 69 -4.05 0.67 13.77
C GLN A 69 -2.60 0.54 14.30
N PRO A 70 -1.80 -0.40 13.77
CA PRO A 70 -0.38 -0.49 14.11
C PRO A 70 0.33 0.86 13.90
N GLU A 71 1.24 1.22 14.81
CA GLU A 71 1.89 2.54 14.84
C GLU A 71 2.45 2.99 13.48
N LYS A 72 3.21 2.13 12.80
CA LYS A 72 3.77 2.41 11.47
C LYS A 72 2.68 2.71 10.41
N ARG A 73 1.55 2.00 10.48
CA ARG A 73 0.42 2.24 9.57
C ARG A 73 -0.24 3.57 9.89
N THR A 74 -0.41 3.88 11.17
CA THR A 74 -0.94 5.17 11.63
C THR A 74 -0.05 6.31 11.16
N LEU A 75 1.26 6.24 11.39
CA LEU A 75 2.23 7.25 10.94
C LEU A 75 2.20 7.44 9.41
N HIS A 76 2.18 6.35 8.64
CA HIS A 76 2.06 6.43 7.18
C HIS A 76 0.77 7.13 6.73
N LEU A 77 -0.39 6.72 7.27
CA LEU A 77 -1.68 7.31 6.91
C LEU A 77 -1.74 8.78 7.31
N SER A 78 -1.24 9.13 8.50
CA SER A 78 -1.18 10.52 8.95
C SER A 78 -0.28 11.37 8.05
N LEU A 79 0.90 10.87 7.66
CA LEU A 79 1.79 11.57 6.72
C LEU A 79 1.10 11.86 5.39
N VAL A 80 0.47 10.84 4.79
CA VAL A 80 -0.27 10.99 3.51
C VAL A 80 -1.42 11.98 3.67
N GLU A 81 -2.18 11.90 4.77
CA GLU A 81 -3.31 12.78 5.03
C GLU A 81 -2.88 14.25 5.17
N VAL A 82 -1.86 14.54 5.99
CA VAL A 82 -1.42 15.92 6.20
C VAL A 82 -0.74 16.49 4.95
N ALA A 83 -0.07 15.66 4.15
CA ALA A 83 0.50 16.06 2.87
C ALA A 83 -0.59 16.43 1.86
N ASN A 84 -1.63 15.61 1.74
CA ASN A 84 -2.78 15.87 0.86
C ASN A 84 -3.57 17.12 1.26
N ARG A 85 -3.56 17.49 2.55
CA ARG A 85 -4.14 18.74 3.07
C ARG A 85 -3.20 19.95 2.98
N TYR A 86 -2.02 19.78 2.39
CA TYR A 86 -0.98 20.82 2.28
C TYR A 86 -0.50 21.37 3.65
N GLU A 87 -0.62 20.58 4.72
CA GLU A 87 -0.24 20.95 6.08
C GLU A 87 1.25 20.64 6.34
N PHE A 88 2.15 21.27 5.59
CA PHE A 88 3.58 20.93 5.57
C PHE A 88 4.31 21.05 6.92
N GLY A 89 3.84 21.93 7.82
CA GLY A 89 4.36 22.00 9.18
C GLY A 89 4.13 20.68 9.94
N LYS A 90 2.97 20.04 9.76
CA LYS A 90 2.67 18.73 10.35
C LYS A 90 3.43 17.60 9.66
N VAL A 91 3.60 17.67 8.33
CA VAL A 91 4.45 16.72 7.59
C VAL A 91 5.85 16.69 8.20
N ARG A 92 6.44 17.87 8.42
CA ARG A 92 7.76 18.00 9.06
C ARG A 92 7.76 17.39 10.45
N THR A 93 6.81 17.74 11.31
CA THR A 93 6.73 17.20 12.68
C THR A 93 6.68 15.67 12.71
N ILE A 94 5.79 15.07 11.92
CA ILE A 94 5.63 13.61 11.88
C ILE A 94 6.88 12.94 11.26
N SER A 95 7.49 13.55 10.23
CA SER A 95 8.75 13.06 9.63
C SER A 95 9.87 12.98 10.69
N TYR A 96 10.06 14.02 11.50
CA TYR A 96 11.08 14.00 12.56
C TYR A 96 10.72 13.06 13.72
N GLU A 97 9.44 12.88 14.04
CA GLU A 97 9.01 11.83 14.97
C GLU A 97 9.44 10.45 14.48
N CYS A 98 9.24 10.15 13.19
CA CYS A 98 9.68 8.90 12.58
C CYS A 98 11.22 8.75 12.67
N ARG A 99 11.98 9.82 12.45
CA ARG A 99 13.44 9.79 12.61
C ARG A 99 13.85 9.49 14.05
N SER A 100 13.21 10.13 15.03
CA SER A 100 13.47 9.87 16.46
C SER A 100 13.15 8.42 16.84
N LEU A 101 12.04 7.87 16.34
CA LEU A 101 11.69 6.46 16.51
C LEU A 101 12.74 5.53 15.88
N TYR A 102 13.26 5.87 14.71
CA TYR A 102 14.36 5.12 14.10
C TYR A 102 15.64 5.17 14.96
N GLU A 103 16.02 6.32 15.50
CA GLU A 103 17.22 6.46 16.33
C GLU A 103 17.18 5.59 17.60
N VAL A 104 15.99 5.44 18.19
CA VAL A 104 15.74 4.60 19.37
C VAL A 104 15.63 3.11 19.03
N THR A 105 14.88 2.78 17.98
CA THR A 105 14.50 1.38 17.68
C THR A 105 15.41 0.69 16.67
N ARG A 106 16.17 1.47 15.87
CA ARG A 106 16.92 1.02 14.69
C ARG A 106 16.09 0.20 13.71
N THR A 107 14.78 0.49 13.66
CA THR A 107 13.85 -0.16 12.76
C THR A 107 13.72 0.67 11.47
N GLU A 108 14.27 0.15 10.38
CA GLU A 108 14.34 0.79 9.05
C GLU A 108 13.01 1.39 8.58
N ALA A 109 11.90 0.74 8.91
CA ALA A 109 10.58 1.23 8.51
C ALA A 109 10.26 2.64 9.01
N TYR A 110 10.79 3.07 10.16
CA TYR A 110 10.62 4.46 10.60
C TYR A 110 11.53 5.41 9.83
N TYR A 111 12.74 4.99 9.44
CA TYR A 111 13.60 5.79 8.59
C TYR A 111 12.98 6.02 7.21
N HIS A 112 12.43 4.98 6.60
CA HIS A 112 11.69 5.10 5.34
C HIS A 112 10.45 6.02 5.46
N LEU A 113 9.79 6.08 6.61
CA LEU A 113 8.69 7.04 6.85
C LEU A 113 9.20 8.47 7.00
N TYR A 114 10.36 8.67 7.64
CA TYR A 114 11.03 9.98 7.66
C TYR A 114 11.34 10.44 6.22
N LEU A 115 11.97 9.59 5.40
CA LEU A 115 12.30 9.87 4.00
C LEU A 115 11.04 10.17 3.17
N LEU A 116 9.93 9.45 3.40
CA LEU A 116 8.66 9.72 2.71
C LEU A 116 8.14 11.13 3.05
N GLY A 117 8.20 11.52 4.32
CA GLY A 117 7.83 12.86 4.76
C GLY A 117 8.69 13.95 4.10
N GLN A 118 10.00 13.74 4.02
CA GLN A 118 10.92 14.65 3.32
C GLN A 118 10.59 14.72 1.82
N GLY A 119 10.26 13.59 1.20
CA GLY A 119 9.82 13.55 -0.20
C GLY A 119 8.55 14.33 -0.49
N PHE A 120 7.56 14.27 0.40
CA PHE A 120 6.38 15.14 0.29
C PHE A 120 6.74 16.62 0.38
N LEU A 121 7.65 17.00 1.28
CA LEU A 121 8.10 18.39 1.39
C LEU A 121 8.77 18.88 0.09
N ILE A 122 9.65 18.07 -0.49
CA ILE A 122 10.38 18.41 -1.73
C ILE A 122 9.42 18.55 -2.93
N GLN A 123 8.43 17.67 -3.07
CA GLN A 123 7.45 17.75 -4.17
C GLN A 123 6.71 19.10 -4.22
N TYR A 124 6.60 19.80 -3.10
CA TYR A 124 5.97 21.11 -2.99
C TYR A 124 6.97 22.25 -2.76
N GLN A 125 8.25 22.06 -3.08
CA GLN A 125 9.31 23.07 -2.98
C GLN A 125 9.47 23.61 -1.55
N ARG A 126 9.26 22.75 -0.55
CA ARG A 126 9.41 23.03 0.89
C ARG A 126 10.62 22.31 1.46
N GLU A 127 11.78 22.46 0.80
CA GLU A 127 13.04 21.82 1.21
C GLU A 127 13.32 21.94 2.72
N ASP A 128 13.91 20.89 3.27
CA ASP A 128 14.25 20.79 4.69
C ASP A 128 15.68 20.22 4.84
N GLU A 129 15.86 19.05 5.44
CA GLU A 129 17.18 18.40 5.48
C GLU A 129 17.56 17.81 4.13
N ILE A 130 16.63 17.12 3.48
CA ILE A 130 16.82 16.58 2.13
C ILE A 130 16.38 17.65 1.13
N ARG A 131 17.23 17.92 0.12
CA ARG A 131 17.03 19.04 -0.82
C ARG A 131 16.64 18.58 -2.21
N GLN A 132 17.01 17.36 -2.58
CA GLN A 132 16.75 16.82 -3.92
C GLN A 132 16.07 15.46 -3.86
N LEU A 133 15.21 15.17 -4.85
CA LEU A 133 14.58 13.86 -4.99
C LEU A 133 15.61 12.74 -5.26
N SER A 134 16.74 13.08 -5.88
CA SER A 134 17.85 12.15 -6.13
C SER A 134 18.44 11.61 -4.83
N GLU A 135 18.56 12.43 -3.78
CA GLU A 135 19.06 11.99 -2.47
C GLU A 135 18.15 10.91 -1.86
N LEU A 136 16.82 11.05 -2.01
CA LEU A 136 15.88 9.99 -1.58
C LEU A 136 16.05 8.70 -2.39
N ALA A 137 16.26 8.83 -3.70
CA ALA A 137 16.48 7.67 -4.55
C ALA A 137 17.80 6.95 -4.19
N GLU A 138 18.84 7.69 -3.81
CA GLU A 138 20.13 7.16 -3.36
C GLU A 138 20.02 6.35 -2.06
N GLU A 139 19.07 6.67 -1.18
CA GLU A 139 18.79 5.89 0.03
C GLU A 139 17.94 4.64 -0.26
N ILE A 140 16.89 4.77 -1.07
CA ILE A 140 15.89 3.72 -1.24
C ILE A 140 16.34 2.63 -2.23
N LYS A 141 17.08 3.00 -3.29
CA LYS A 141 17.51 2.04 -4.31
C LYS A 141 18.42 0.95 -3.74
N PRO A 142 19.48 1.26 -2.96
CA PRO A 142 20.33 0.23 -2.38
C PRO A 142 19.56 -0.74 -1.49
N TYR A 143 18.57 -0.26 -0.72
CA TYR A 143 17.71 -1.13 0.08
C TYR A 143 16.92 -2.12 -0.79
N LEU A 144 16.21 -1.61 -1.82
CA LEU A 144 15.41 -2.43 -2.72
C LEU A 144 16.27 -3.42 -3.54
N MET A 145 17.49 -3.04 -3.90
CA MET A 145 18.45 -3.91 -4.59
C MET A 145 19.04 -4.98 -3.66
N GLY A 146 19.35 -4.61 -2.41
CA GLY A 146 19.97 -5.49 -1.44
C GLY A 146 19.04 -6.56 -0.85
N ALA A 147 17.73 -6.41 -1.00
CA ALA A 147 16.77 -7.45 -0.61
C ALA A 147 16.79 -8.61 -1.62
N ASP A 148 17.15 -9.81 -1.18
CA ASP A 148 17.16 -11.03 -2.02
C ASP A 148 15.75 -11.46 -2.46
N ILE A 149 14.79 -11.36 -1.53
CA ILE A 149 13.38 -11.73 -1.74
C ILE A 149 12.53 -10.56 -1.30
N TRP A 150 11.58 -10.16 -2.13
CA TRP A 150 10.63 -9.11 -1.79
C TRP A 150 9.40 -9.69 -1.09
N TYR A 151 9.04 -9.04 0.01
CA TYR A 151 7.79 -9.24 0.71
C TYR A 151 6.89 -8.02 0.54
N LEU A 152 5.69 -8.06 1.14
CA LEU A 152 4.72 -6.96 1.10
C LEU A 152 5.32 -5.59 1.46
N TYR A 153 6.35 -5.58 2.29
CA TYR A 153 7.04 -4.37 2.70
C TYR A 153 7.77 -3.70 1.53
N GLU A 154 8.61 -4.42 0.80
CA GLU A 154 9.38 -3.88 -0.34
C GLU A 154 8.47 -3.37 -1.45
N PHE A 155 7.37 -4.07 -1.72
CA PHE A 155 6.37 -3.62 -2.71
C PHE A 155 5.70 -2.29 -2.30
N LYS A 156 5.34 -2.15 -1.02
CA LYS A 156 4.79 -0.89 -0.50
C LYS A 156 5.84 0.22 -0.52
N LEU A 157 7.09 -0.11 -0.20
CA LEU A 157 8.20 0.83 -0.23
C LEU A 157 8.44 1.36 -1.64
N LEU A 158 8.52 0.47 -2.64
CA LEU A 158 8.65 0.86 -4.03
C LEU A 158 7.51 1.78 -4.46
N ASN A 159 6.26 1.44 -4.13
CA ASN A 159 5.12 2.28 -4.51
C ASN A 159 5.18 3.67 -3.86
N ASN A 160 5.60 3.74 -2.58
CA ASN A 160 5.75 5.00 -1.86
C ASN A 160 6.84 5.90 -2.45
N PHE A 161 7.93 5.33 -2.96
CA PHE A 161 9.07 6.07 -3.49
C PHE A 161 9.13 6.14 -5.01
N LEU A 162 8.11 5.64 -5.71
CA LEU A 162 8.13 5.59 -7.16
C LEU A 162 8.34 6.98 -7.81
N PHE A 163 7.85 8.03 -7.17
CA PHE A 163 8.00 9.42 -7.63
C PHE A 163 9.44 9.96 -7.57
N THR A 164 10.35 9.30 -6.85
CA THR A 164 11.77 9.68 -6.77
C THR A 164 12.63 8.98 -7.83
N LEU A 165 12.09 7.95 -8.47
CA LEU A 165 12.82 7.09 -9.40
C LEU A 165 12.77 7.65 -10.83
N SER A 166 13.85 7.39 -11.59
CA SER A 166 13.80 7.56 -13.04
C SER A 166 12.88 6.51 -13.66
N SER A 167 12.38 6.74 -14.88
CA SER A 167 11.57 5.74 -15.58
C SER A 167 12.30 4.41 -15.78
N GLY A 168 13.61 4.45 -16.07
CA GLY A 168 14.45 3.26 -16.19
C GLY A 168 14.46 2.44 -14.89
N ASP A 169 14.65 3.10 -13.75
CA ASP A 169 14.62 2.45 -12.43
C ASP A 169 13.22 1.92 -12.11
N ALA A 170 12.18 2.72 -12.37
CA ALA A 170 10.79 2.34 -12.15
C ALA A 170 10.42 1.08 -12.96
N ILE A 171 10.84 1.00 -14.23
CA ILE A 171 10.63 -0.18 -15.08
C ILE A 171 11.43 -1.37 -14.53
N PHE A 172 12.69 -1.18 -14.16
CA PHE A 172 13.55 -2.24 -13.62
C PHE A 172 12.93 -2.88 -12.37
N PHE A 173 12.60 -2.06 -11.37
CA PHE A 173 11.97 -2.54 -10.14
C PHE A 173 10.55 -3.04 -10.37
N GLY A 174 9.80 -2.43 -11.30
CA GLY A 174 8.47 -2.86 -11.67
C GLY A 174 8.42 -4.26 -12.26
N ARG A 175 9.39 -4.60 -13.14
CA ARG A 175 9.50 -5.94 -13.73
C ARG A 175 9.82 -6.98 -12.67
N ARG A 176 10.80 -6.69 -11.81
CA ARG A 176 11.09 -7.52 -10.65
C ARG A 176 9.84 -7.72 -9.80
N ALA A 177 9.10 -6.65 -9.51
CA ALA A 177 7.90 -6.73 -8.72
C ALA A 177 6.84 -7.63 -9.38
N ALA A 178 6.61 -7.46 -10.68
CA ALA A 178 5.66 -8.27 -11.45
C ALA A 178 6.00 -9.76 -11.42
N ASP A 179 7.28 -10.13 -11.42
CA ASP A 179 7.74 -11.51 -11.35
C ASP A 179 7.63 -12.09 -9.92
N GLU A 180 7.96 -11.30 -8.89
CA GLU A 180 7.92 -11.78 -7.50
C GLU A 180 6.49 -11.83 -6.93
N PHE A 181 5.55 -11.07 -7.48
CA PHE A 181 4.15 -11.05 -7.05
C PHE A 181 3.38 -12.33 -7.35
N ASP A 182 3.85 -13.18 -8.26
CA ASP A 182 3.18 -14.46 -8.54
C ASP A 182 3.04 -15.31 -7.26
N LYS A 183 3.97 -15.17 -6.30
CA LYS A 183 3.91 -15.84 -4.98
C LYS A 183 2.72 -15.39 -4.11
N TYR A 184 2.11 -14.25 -4.42
CA TYR A 184 1.05 -13.60 -3.64
C TYR A 184 -0.34 -13.71 -4.28
N HIS A 185 -0.53 -14.56 -5.31
CA HIS A 185 -1.79 -14.62 -6.07
C HIS A 185 -3.04 -14.87 -5.20
N ASP A 186 -2.91 -15.69 -4.16
CA ASP A 186 -3.99 -16.03 -3.22
C ASP A 186 -4.08 -15.09 -2.01
N PHE A 187 -3.11 -14.20 -1.83
CA PHE A 187 -3.11 -13.24 -0.74
C PHE A 187 -3.82 -11.95 -1.17
N ALA A 188 -5.12 -11.87 -0.87
CA ALA A 188 -6.02 -10.82 -1.37
C ALA A 188 -5.53 -9.40 -1.01
N GLU A 189 -4.93 -9.23 0.16
CA GLU A 189 -4.41 -7.98 0.69
C GLU A 189 -3.28 -7.39 -0.17
N SER A 190 -2.59 -8.23 -0.95
CA SER A 190 -1.55 -7.77 -1.87
C SER A 190 -2.13 -7.19 -3.15
N ARG A 191 -3.33 -7.59 -3.58
CA ARG A 191 -3.84 -7.30 -4.94
C ARG A 191 -4.00 -5.81 -5.20
N THR A 192 -4.48 -5.05 -4.21
CA THR A 192 -4.59 -3.59 -4.32
C THR A 192 -3.21 -2.93 -4.46
N ILE A 193 -2.20 -3.41 -3.73
CA ILE A 193 -0.83 -2.87 -3.82
C ILE A 193 -0.22 -3.18 -5.19
N GLN A 194 -0.42 -4.41 -5.68
CA GLN A 194 0.01 -4.82 -7.01
C GLN A 194 -0.64 -3.94 -8.09
N GLN A 195 -1.96 -3.76 -8.01
CA GLN A 195 -2.72 -3.01 -8.99
C GLN A 195 -2.24 -1.56 -9.04
N HIS A 196 -2.14 -0.88 -7.89
CA HIS A 196 -1.67 0.51 -7.83
C HIS A 196 -0.24 0.65 -8.34
N LEU A 197 0.67 -0.25 -7.96
CA LEU A 197 2.06 -0.19 -8.38
C LEU A 197 2.18 -0.34 -9.90
N MET A 198 1.55 -1.37 -10.48
CA MET A 198 1.58 -1.61 -11.92
C MET A 198 0.96 -0.43 -12.69
N GLN A 199 -0.18 0.10 -12.22
CA GLN A 199 -0.83 1.25 -12.84
C GLN A 199 0.05 2.51 -12.76
N ASN A 200 0.73 2.76 -11.63
CA ASN A 200 1.59 3.93 -11.47
C ASN A 200 2.83 3.86 -12.36
N ILE A 201 3.45 2.69 -12.51
CA ILE A 201 4.59 2.51 -13.42
C ILE A 201 4.15 2.66 -14.87
N ALA A 202 2.97 2.13 -15.23
CA ALA A 202 2.41 2.32 -16.56
C ALA A 202 2.21 3.80 -16.93
N LYS A 203 1.73 4.61 -15.97
CA LYS A 203 1.57 6.07 -16.15
C LYS A 203 2.90 6.77 -16.38
N ILE A 204 3.95 6.37 -15.65
CA ILE A 204 5.31 6.91 -15.85
C ILE A 204 5.80 6.59 -17.26
N CYS A 205 5.66 5.33 -17.69
CA CYS A 205 6.06 4.91 -19.03
C CYS A 205 5.30 5.66 -20.13
N LEU A 206 3.98 5.82 -19.96
CA LEU A 206 3.14 6.54 -20.90
C LEU A 206 3.53 8.02 -21.02
N LYS A 207 3.79 8.70 -19.89
CA LYS A 207 4.22 10.10 -19.89
C LYS A 207 5.49 10.33 -20.71
N GLU A 208 6.40 9.36 -20.72
CA GLU A 208 7.62 9.38 -21.52
C GLU A 208 7.46 8.76 -22.92
N GLN A 209 6.22 8.51 -23.36
CA GLN A 209 5.88 7.90 -24.64
C GLN A 209 6.48 6.48 -24.83
N ASN A 210 6.87 5.82 -23.75
CA ASN A 210 7.29 4.43 -23.76
C ASN A 210 6.05 3.51 -23.69
N TYR A 211 5.29 3.51 -24.78
CA TYR A 211 3.99 2.85 -24.85
C TYR A 211 4.08 1.33 -24.70
N GLU A 212 5.14 0.69 -25.17
CA GLU A 212 5.36 -0.76 -25.01
C GLU A 212 5.48 -1.16 -23.53
N GLN A 213 6.28 -0.42 -22.76
CA GLN A 213 6.42 -0.68 -21.32
C GLN A 213 5.12 -0.34 -20.58
N SER A 214 4.46 0.75 -20.98
CA SER A 214 3.15 1.10 -20.42
C SER A 214 2.14 -0.04 -20.62
N LEU A 215 2.04 -0.58 -21.83
CA LEU A 215 1.14 -1.69 -22.17
C LEU A 215 1.42 -2.93 -21.31
N PHE A 216 2.70 -3.30 -21.17
CA PHE A 216 3.13 -4.42 -20.33
C PHE A 216 2.58 -4.32 -18.90
N PHE A 217 2.75 -3.16 -18.25
CA PHE A 217 2.29 -2.96 -16.88
C PHE A 217 0.77 -2.84 -16.78
N LEU A 218 0.09 -2.24 -17.76
CA LEU A 218 -1.38 -2.17 -17.79
C LEU A 218 -2.01 -3.55 -17.90
N MET A 219 -1.44 -4.43 -18.72
CA MET A 219 -1.88 -5.83 -18.85
C MET A 219 -1.73 -6.61 -17.54
N LYS A 220 -0.74 -6.27 -16.70
CA LYS A 220 -0.60 -6.84 -15.36
C LYS A 220 -1.59 -6.22 -14.36
N ALA A 221 -1.89 -4.92 -14.48
CA ALA A 221 -2.80 -4.20 -13.58
C ALA A 221 -4.28 -4.60 -13.76
N LEU A 222 -4.75 -4.82 -14.99
CA LEU A 222 -6.17 -5.05 -15.28
C LEU A 222 -6.78 -6.26 -14.54
N PRO A 223 -6.19 -7.48 -14.56
CA PRO A 223 -6.75 -8.64 -13.89
C PRO A 223 -6.84 -8.48 -12.36
N LEU A 224 -5.98 -7.63 -11.78
CA LEU A 224 -5.94 -7.38 -10.34
C LEU A 224 -7.10 -6.49 -9.90
N ALA A 225 -7.50 -5.53 -10.74
CA ALA A 225 -8.63 -4.66 -10.45
C ALA A 225 -9.96 -5.46 -10.42
N ASP A 226 -10.12 -6.41 -11.35
CA ASP A 226 -11.29 -7.29 -11.41
C ASP A 226 -11.42 -8.19 -10.18
N LYS A 227 -10.31 -8.81 -9.74
CA LYS A 227 -10.29 -9.72 -8.60
C LYS A 227 -10.50 -9.03 -7.24
N THR A 228 -10.49 -7.70 -7.19
CA THR A 228 -10.46 -6.91 -5.95
C THR A 228 -11.57 -5.86 -5.90
N ASN A 229 -12.54 -5.91 -6.83
CA ASN A 229 -13.64 -4.94 -6.92
C ASN A 229 -13.19 -3.48 -6.98
N LEU A 230 -12.03 -3.21 -7.59
CA LEU A 230 -11.46 -1.86 -7.73
C LEU A 230 -11.99 -1.20 -9.00
N LEU A 231 -13.30 -0.90 -9.03
CA LEU A 231 -13.97 -0.38 -10.22
C LEU A 231 -13.34 0.92 -10.73
N TYR A 232 -13.05 1.86 -9.83
CA TYR A 232 -12.41 3.13 -10.18
C TYR A 232 -11.05 2.89 -10.84
N ASP A 233 -10.18 2.09 -10.20
CA ASP A 233 -8.86 1.80 -10.73
C ASP A 233 -8.92 1.02 -12.04
N LYS A 234 -9.92 0.14 -12.20
CA LYS A 234 -10.17 -0.56 -13.47
C LYS A 234 -10.46 0.44 -14.58
N ILE A 235 -11.38 1.39 -14.38
CA ILE A 235 -11.75 2.39 -15.39
C ILE A 235 -10.53 3.24 -15.75
N VAL A 236 -9.77 3.71 -14.76
CA VAL A 236 -8.56 4.50 -14.99
C VAL A 236 -7.52 3.69 -15.77
N THR A 237 -7.27 2.42 -15.40
CA THR A 237 -6.35 1.54 -16.13
C THR A 237 -6.82 1.31 -17.57
N LEU A 238 -8.12 1.13 -17.80
CA LEU A 238 -8.69 0.95 -19.14
C LEU A 238 -8.52 2.20 -20.00
N VAL A 239 -8.71 3.40 -19.46
CA VAL A 239 -8.44 4.65 -20.19
C VAL A 239 -6.98 4.72 -20.65
N TYR A 240 -6.02 4.48 -19.74
CA TYR A 240 -4.61 4.45 -20.12
C TYR A 240 -4.30 3.35 -21.14
N TYR A 241 -4.92 2.17 -20.99
CA TYR A 241 -4.76 1.04 -21.91
C TYR A 241 -5.21 1.40 -23.33
N GLU A 242 -6.38 2.02 -23.48
CA GLU A 242 -6.88 2.47 -24.77
C GLU A 242 -5.96 3.53 -25.41
N ILE A 243 -5.49 4.51 -24.63
CA ILE A 243 -4.52 5.51 -25.12
C ILE A 243 -3.26 4.80 -25.64
N THR A 244 -2.72 3.86 -24.87
CA THR A 244 -1.52 3.10 -25.25
C THR A 244 -1.73 2.31 -26.54
N LEU A 245 -2.87 1.63 -26.70
CA LEU A 245 -3.18 0.87 -27.92
C LEU A 245 -3.31 1.76 -29.16
N LEU A 246 -3.92 2.94 -29.02
CA LEU A 246 -4.05 3.93 -30.07
C LEU A 246 -2.67 4.49 -30.49
N CYS A 247 -1.82 4.85 -29.52
CA CYS A 247 -0.46 5.34 -29.79
C CYS A 247 0.42 4.26 -30.46
N LEU A 248 0.26 2.99 -30.09
CA LEU A 248 0.96 1.86 -30.73
C LEU A 248 0.35 1.46 -32.08
N LYS A 249 -0.77 2.04 -32.49
CA LYS A 249 -1.54 1.64 -33.68
C LYS A 249 -1.99 0.17 -33.66
N HIS A 250 -2.09 -0.41 -32.47
CA HIS A 250 -2.75 -1.71 -32.27
C HIS A 250 -4.26 -1.61 -32.37
N LYS A 251 -4.78 -0.38 -32.27
CA LYS A 251 -6.18 0.00 -32.44
C LYS A 251 -6.27 1.36 -33.14
N VAL A 252 -7.39 1.62 -33.81
CA VAL A 252 -7.66 2.89 -34.52
C VAL A 252 -8.92 3.59 -34.00
N ASP A 253 -9.89 2.84 -33.50
CA ASP A 253 -11.16 3.37 -32.99
C ASP A 253 -11.06 3.90 -31.55
N THR A 254 -11.80 4.96 -31.24
CA THR A 254 -11.81 5.67 -29.96
C THR A 254 -13.09 5.45 -29.13
N ASP A 255 -14.05 4.66 -29.62
CA ASP A 255 -15.35 4.48 -28.97
C ASP A 255 -15.22 3.97 -27.52
N GLN A 256 -14.33 2.99 -27.28
CA GLN A 256 -14.11 2.46 -25.92
C GLN A 256 -13.45 3.49 -25.00
N LEU A 257 -12.48 4.25 -25.50
CA LEU A 257 -11.84 5.31 -24.72
C LEU A 257 -12.86 6.36 -24.29
N LEU A 258 -13.69 6.83 -25.23
CA LEU A 258 -14.75 7.80 -24.97
C LEU A 258 -15.80 7.23 -24.00
N SER A 259 -16.16 5.95 -24.12
CA SER A 259 -17.06 5.27 -23.21
C SER A 259 -16.51 5.24 -21.77
N TYR A 260 -15.23 4.90 -21.57
CA TYR A 260 -14.64 4.88 -20.24
C TYR A 260 -14.52 6.27 -19.60
N LEU A 261 -14.18 7.29 -20.40
CA LEU A 261 -14.21 8.68 -19.93
C LEU A 261 -15.64 9.10 -19.54
N ASP A 262 -16.65 8.71 -20.33
CA ASP A 262 -18.04 9.01 -20.01
C ASP A 262 -18.50 8.35 -18.70
N ILE A 263 -18.06 7.12 -18.42
CA ILE A 263 -18.34 6.47 -17.12
C ILE A 263 -17.81 7.32 -15.96
N LEU A 264 -16.59 7.86 -16.05
CA LEU A 264 -16.05 8.73 -15.00
C LEU A 264 -16.91 9.99 -14.81
N ARG A 265 -17.38 10.58 -15.92
CA ARG A 265 -18.26 11.74 -15.91
C ARG A 265 -19.61 11.41 -15.26
N GLN A 266 -20.22 10.27 -15.62
CA GLN A 266 -21.51 9.82 -15.09
C GLN A 266 -21.44 9.48 -13.59
N LEU A 267 -20.30 9.00 -13.11
CA LEU A 267 -20.04 8.72 -11.70
C LEU A 267 -19.54 9.95 -10.92
N GLU A 268 -19.60 11.15 -11.50
CA GLU A 268 -19.20 12.43 -10.89
C GLU A 268 -17.71 12.53 -10.50
N PHE A 269 -16.84 11.70 -11.08
CA PHE A 269 -15.38 11.82 -10.95
C PHE A 269 -14.82 12.91 -11.87
N THR A 270 -15.35 14.13 -11.77
CA THR A 270 -15.04 15.26 -12.68
C THR A 270 -13.55 15.62 -12.71
N GLY A 271 -12.89 15.67 -11.55
CA GLY A 271 -11.45 15.94 -11.49
C GLY A 271 -10.60 14.89 -12.21
N SER A 272 -10.96 13.61 -12.08
CA SER A 272 -10.27 12.51 -12.79
C SER A 272 -10.57 12.54 -14.27
N TYR A 273 -11.82 12.84 -14.66
CA TYR A 273 -12.21 13.02 -16.05
C TYR A 273 -11.40 14.14 -16.72
N ASP A 274 -11.32 15.32 -16.11
CA ASP A 274 -10.58 16.46 -16.65
C ASP A 274 -9.09 16.16 -16.79
N ALA A 275 -8.50 15.52 -15.77
CA ALA A 275 -7.11 15.11 -15.79
C ALA A 275 -6.83 14.11 -16.92
N LEU A 276 -7.69 13.10 -17.11
CA LEU A 276 -7.53 12.10 -18.17
C LEU A 276 -7.81 12.67 -19.56
N GLN A 277 -8.71 13.65 -19.70
CA GLN A 277 -8.85 14.40 -20.95
C GLN A 277 -7.56 15.13 -21.34
N GLN A 278 -6.86 15.74 -20.37
CA GLN A 278 -5.58 16.38 -20.65
C GLN A 278 -4.53 15.36 -21.12
N VAL A 279 -4.51 14.15 -20.53
CA VAL A 279 -3.65 13.05 -21.00
C VAL A 279 -4.02 12.65 -22.43
N CYS A 280 -5.32 12.54 -22.75
CA CYS A 280 -5.76 12.23 -24.11
C CYS A 280 -5.26 13.27 -25.11
N ARG A 281 -5.43 14.57 -24.84
CA ARG A 281 -4.94 15.66 -25.70
C ARG A 281 -3.42 15.63 -25.89
N LEU A 282 -2.67 15.24 -24.86
CA LEU A 282 -1.21 15.17 -24.91
C LEU A 282 -0.71 14.05 -25.84
N HIS A 283 -1.36 12.89 -25.81
CA HIS A 283 -0.90 11.69 -26.52
C HIS A 283 -1.64 11.41 -27.83
N LEU A 284 -2.85 11.97 -28.00
CA LEU A 284 -3.74 11.80 -29.14
C LEU A 284 -4.26 13.16 -29.65
N PRO A 285 -3.38 14.11 -30.00
CA PRO A 285 -3.78 15.48 -30.36
C PRO A 285 -4.63 15.56 -31.64
N ASP A 286 -4.55 14.55 -32.51
CA ASP A 286 -5.35 14.49 -33.74
C ASP A 286 -6.79 14.00 -33.48
N ILE A 287 -7.09 13.58 -32.25
CA ILE A 287 -8.36 12.97 -31.85
C ILE A 287 -9.10 13.85 -30.82
N PHE A 288 -8.38 14.52 -29.91
CA PHE A 288 -8.90 15.30 -28.78
C PHE A 288 -8.37 16.73 -28.73
#